data_AF-A0A6C0ASM6-F1
#
_entry.id   AF-A0A6C0ASM6-F1
#
_cell.length_a   1.000
_cell.length_b   1.000
_cell.length_c   1.000
_cell.angle_alpha   90.00
_cell.angle_beta   90.00
_cell.angle_gamma   90.00
#
_symmetry.space_group_name_H-M   'P 1'
#
loop_
_entity.id
_entity.type
_entity.pdbx_description
1 polymer ?
#
loop_
_entity_poly.entity_id
_entity_poly.type
_entity_poly.pdbx_seq_one_letter_code
_entity_poly.pdbx_strand_id
1 'polypeptide(L)'
;MKPTVLVVISRFNESIEWLNDIPKHMRIIVYNKGEPILEKMNDRTTILNIPNVGRDCHTIFYHIQENYDTLADITIFLQGNPFDHSPNLYNKLNNLNYEEHFDYISDRFLTTDAIDCPHHSNLPMRIVYNKVFQCNLKESKKFVFGAGAQFMVSRKRIRMRSLDFYKNIVEILDYHVKPVEGWAIERMIGRIFLQHIAIYT
;
A
#
# COMPACT_ATOMS: atom_id res chain seq x y z
N MET A 1 3.89 -26.07 -1.49
CA MET A 1 5.05 -25.22 -1.16
C MET A 1 4.55 -24.02 -0.36
N LYS A 2 5.31 -23.52 0.63
CA LYS A 2 4.95 -22.29 1.32
C LYS A 2 5.00 -21.11 0.33
N PRO A 3 4.08 -20.13 0.41
CA PRO A 3 4.07 -18.99 -0.50
C PRO A 3 5.33 -18.15 -0.32
N THR A 4 5.80 -17.54 -1.41
CA THR A 4 6.81 -16.49 -1.35
C THR A 4 6.22 -15.23 -0.73
N VAL A 5 6.91 -14.66 0.26
CA VAL A 5 6.44 -13.47 0.98
C VAL A 5 7.47 -12.35 0.82
N LEU A 6 7.00 -11.20 0.38
CA LEU A 6 7.79 -9.98 0.25
C LEU A 6 7.21 -8.88 1.13
N VAL A 7 8.06 -8.23 1.92
CA VAL A 7 7.74 -7.02 2.67
C VAL A 7 8.30 -5.82 1.92
N VAL A 8 7.44 -4.86 1.60
CA VAL A 8 7.77 -3.62 0.89
C VAL A 8 7.63 -2.45 1.86
N ILE A 9 8.71 -1.71 2.03
CA ILE A 9 8.79 -0.58 2.97
C ILE A 9 8.86 0.73 2.19
N SER A 10 7.97 1.67 2.52
CA SER A 10 8.09 3.08 2.12
C SER A 10 8.85 3.84 3.21
N ARG A 11 10.13 4.10 2.99
CA ARG A 11 10.98 4.82 3.96
C ARG A 11 11.28 6.22 3.46
N PHE A 12 11.20 7.21 4.34
CA PHE A 12 11.87 8.50 4.14
C PHE A 12 13.19 8.55 4.90
N ASN A 13 13.17 8.92 6.19
CA ASN A 13 14.36 9.05 7.05
C ASN A 13 14.27 8.25 8.35
N GLU A 14 13.25 7.41 8.50
CA GLU A 14 13.04 6.58 9.68
C GLU A 14 14.18 5.57 9.87
N SER A 15 14.43 5.17 11.11
CA SER A 15 15.28 4.02 11.41
C SER A 15 14.63 2.74 10.90
N ILE A 16 15.44 1.84 10.33
CA ILE A 16 15.00 0.56 9.79
C ILE A 16 15.62 -0.64 10.52
N GLU A 17 16.20 -0.43 11.70
CA GLU A 17 16.79 -1.49 12.53
C GLU A 17 15.78 -2.60 12.86
N TRP A 18 14.50 -2.22 13.01
CA TRP A 18 13.37 -3.12 13.28
C TRP A 18 13.17 -4.19 12.20
N LEU A 19 13.71 -3.99 10.99
CA LEU A 19 13.66 -4.99 9.92
C LEU A 19 14.40 -6.30 10.28
N ASN A 20 15.31 -6.26 11.25
CA ASN A 20 16.05 -7.45 11.70
C ASN A 20 15.14 -8.51 12.34
N ASP A 21 14.03 -8.07 12.93
CA ASP A 21 13.06 -8.90 13.63
C ASP A 21 11.91 -9.39 12.73
N ILE A 22 11.88 -8.96 11.47
CA ILE A 22 10.93 -9.50 10.48
C ILE A 22 11.22 -11.00 10.26
N PRO A 23 10.18 -11.86 10.19
CA PRO A 23 10.37 -13.31 10.03
C PRO A 23 11.35 -13.67 8.91
N LYS A 24 12.28 -14.59 9.20
CA LYS A 24 13.46 -14.83 8.34
C LYS A 24 13.10 -15.38 6.94
N HIS A 25 11.93 -16.00 6.78
CA HIS A 25 11.46 -16.50 5.48
C HIS A 25 10.93 -15.39 4.55
N MET A 26 10.74 -14.17 5.06
CA MET A 26 10.26 -13.04 4.28
C MET A 26 11.44 -12.25 3.70
N ARG A 27 11.38 -11.99 2.39
CA ARG A 27 12.28 -11.03 1.72
C ARG A 27 11.80 -9.60 1.96
N ILE A 28 12.71 -8.64 1.83
CA ILE A 28 12.43 -7.23 2.12
C ILE A 28 12.93 -6.36 0.96
N ILE A 29 12.09 -5.44 0.49
CA ILE A 29 12.49 -4.33 -0.37
C ILE A 29 12.18 -3.02 0.37
N VAL A 30 13.19 -2.19 0.54
CA VAL A 30 13.06 -0.84 1.08
C VAL A 30 13.15 0.14 -0.08
N TYR A 31 12.03 0.81 -0.38
CA TYR A 31 12.05 1.99 -1.23
C TYR A 31 12.41 3.19 -0.38
N ASN A 32 13.64 3.66 -0.53
CA ASN A 32 14.19 4.78 0.20
C ASN A 32 13.94 6.09 -0.55
N LYS A 33 13.26 7.03 0.10
CA LYS A 33 12.86 8.34 -0.44
C LYS A 33 13.60 9.50 0.21
N GLY A 34 14.37 9.23 1.26
CA GLY A 34 15.15 10.23 1.98
C GLY A 34 16.64 10.04 1.78
N GLU A 35 17.40 10.32 2.82
CA GLU A 35 18.85 10.21 2.79
C GLU A 35 19.28 8.77 2.49
N PRO A 36 20.34 8.56 1.69
CA PRO A 36 20.87 7.24 1.40
C PRO A 36 21.17 6.45 2.68
N ILE A 37 20.75 5.19 2.71
CA ILE A 37 21.10 4.27 3.78
C ILE A 37 22.53 3.78 3.53
N LEU A 38 23.44 4.08 4.45
CA LEU A 38 24.85 3.67 4.37
C LEU A 38 25.13 2.37 5.13
N GLU A 39 24.17 1.93 5.96
CA GLU A 39 24.29 0.73 6.77
C GLU A 39 24.22 -0.54 5.93
N LYS A 40 25.03 -1.53 6.29
CA LYS A 40 24.99 -2.84 5.65
C LYS A 40 23.73 -3.58 6.10
N MET A 41 22.83 -3.86 5.16
CA MET A 41 21.65 -4.67 5.39
C MET A 41 21.95 -6.16 5.29
N ASN A 42 21.08 -6.98 5.89
CA ASN A 42 21.11 -8.44 5.74
C ASN A 42 20.80 -8.88 4.29
N ASP A 43 21.23 -10.09 3.91
CA ASP A 43 21.18 -10.59 2.53
C ASP A 43 19.78 -10.74 1.92
N ARG A 44 18.73 -10.66 2.75
CA ARG A 44 17.33 -10.73 2.32
C ARG A 44 16.69 -9.35 2.12
N THR A 45 17.44 -8.27 2.34
CA THR A 45 16.96 -6.89 2.23
C THR A 45 17.62 -6.20 1.04
N THR A 46 16.80 -5.69 0.14
CA THR A 46 17.24 -4.86 -0.99
C THR A 46 16.81 -3.42 -0.75
N ILE A 47 17.71 -2.45 -0.96
CA ILE A 47 17.40 -1.02 -0.89
C ILE A 47 17.34 -0.46 -2.30
N LEU A 48 16.27 0.27 -2.61
CA LEU A 48 16.06 0.98 -3.87
C LEU A 48 15.82 2.46 -3.56
N ASN A 49 16.71 3.34 -4.01
CA ASN A 49 16.50 4.78 -3.88
C ASN A 49 15.55 5.28 -4.97
N ILE A 50 14.49 5.99 -4.58
CA ILE A 50 13.51 6.57 -5.50
C ILE A 50 13.22 8.03 -5.12
N PRO A 51 12.68 8.85 -6.04
CA PRO A 51 12.27 10.22 -5.72
C PRO A 51 11.25 10.28 -4.58
N ASN A 52 11.33 11.34 -3.76
CA ASN A 52 10.38 11.59 -2.69
C ASN A 52 9.06 12.18 -3.22
N VAL A 53 8.21 11.34 -3.81
CA VAL A 53 6.94 11.73 -4.43
C VAL A 53 5.77 10.91 -3.90
N GLY A 54 4.58 11.46 -3.85
CA GLY A 54 3.34 10.69 -3.71
C GLY A 54 3.13 9.96 -2.38
N ARG A 55 3.80 10.38 -1.30
CA ARG A 55 3.72 9.77 0.05
C ARG A 55 3.97 8.25 0.02
N ASP A 56 3.42 7.51 0.98
CA ASP A 56 3.57 6.05 1.05
C ASP A 56 2.77 5.30 -0.03
N CYS A 57 1.62 5.85 -0.42
CA CYS A 57 0.77 5.25 -1.45
C CYS A 57 1.50 5.11 -2.78
N HIS A 58 2.34 6.09 -3.17
CA HIS A 58 3.11 5.98 -4.39
C HIS A 58 4.04 4.76 -4.36
N THR A 59 4.74 4.51 -3.26
CA THR A 59 5.63 3.36 -3.12
C THR A 59 4.88 2.03 -3.35
N ILE A 60 3.66 1.91 -2.83
CA ILE A 60 2.81 0.73 -2.99
C ILE A 60 2.54 0.48 -4.48
N PHE A 61 2.00 1.47 -5.19
CA PHE A 61 1.57 1.29 -6.58
C PHE A 61 2.75 1.28 -7.56
N TYR A 62 3.83 1.99 -7.26
CA TYR A 62 5.09 1.92 -7.97
C TYR A 62 5.68 0.51 -7.90
N HIS A 63 5.74 -0.11 -6.71
CA HIS A 63 6.20 -1.50 -6.59
C HIS A 63 5.36 -2.46 -7.43
N ILE A 64 4.04 -2.32 -7.38
CA ILE A 64 3.11 -3.16 -8.17
C ILE A 64 3.34 -2.96 -9.66
N GLN A 65 3.46 -1.72 -10.13
CA GLN A 65 3.72 -1.39 -11.53
C GLN A 65 5.01 -2.03 -12.02
N GLU A 66 6.11 -1.83 -11.30
CA GLU A 66 7.44 -2.28 -11.73
C GLU A 66 7.62 -3.81 -11.66
N ASN A 67 6.82 -4.50 -10.85
CA ASN A 67 6.98 -5.94 -10.59
C ASN A 67 5.75 -6.76 -10.98
N TYR A 68 4.81 -6.21 -11.74
CA TYR A 68 3.49 -6.82 -11.99
C TYR A 68 3.54 -8.28 -12.45
N ASP A 69 4.51 -8.60 -13.33
CA ASP A 69 4.71 -9.95 -13.86
C ASP A 69 5.48 -10.88 -12.91
N THR A 70 6.24 -10.32 -11.96
CA THR A 70 7.15 -11.01 -11.05
C THR A 70 6.77 -10.89 -9.56
N LEU A 71 5.54 -10.42 -9.26
CA LEU A 71 5.02 -10.28 -7.91
C LEU A 71 5.22 -11.56 -7.07
N ALA A 72 5.59 -11.38 -5.80
CA ALA A 72 5.57 -12.45 -4.81
C ALA A 72 4.14 -12.99 -4.62
N ASP A 73 3.99 -14.21 -4.08
CA ASP A 73 2.66 -14.77 -3.80
C ASP A 73 1.85 -13.86 -2.87
N ILE A 74 2.53 -13.32 -1.84
CA ILE A 74 2.02 -12.35 -0.89
C ILE A 74 3.00 -11.17 -0.80
N THR A 75 2.47 -9.96 -0.95
CA THR A 75 3.20 -8.73 -0.70
C THR A 75 2.58 -8.00 0.49
N ILE A 76 3.43 -7.57 1.42
CA ILE A 76 3.05 -6.84 2.63
C ILE A 76 3.62 -5.42 2.50
N PHE A 77 2.77 -4.41 2.59
CA PHE A 77 3.18 -3.01 2.51
C PHE A 77 3.19 -2.37 3.89
N LEU A 78 4.28 -1.67 4.23
CA LEU A 78 4.49 -1.00 5.52
C LEU A 78 5.15 0.37 5.33
N GLN A 79 4.91 1.29 6.27
CA GLN A 79 5.62 2.57 6.38
C GLN A 79 7.02 2.36 7.01
N GLY A 80 7.88 3.36 6.90
CA GLY A 80 9.23 3.35 7.51
C GLY A 80 9.18 3.19 9.03
N ASN A 81 8.16 3.75 9.68
CA ASN A 81 7.80 3.48 11.08
C ASN A 81 6.38 2.89 11.16
N PRO A 82 6.23 1.55 11.09
CA PRO A 82 4.90 0.95 11.02
C PRO A 82 4.16 0.87 12.36
N PHE A 83 4.86 1.13 13.47
CA PHE A 83 4.34 0.89 14.83
C PHE A 83 3.28 1.90 15.26
N ASP A 84 3.24 3.09 14.64
CA ASP A 84 2.20 4.10 14.88
C ASP A 84 0.79 3.59 14.52
N HIS A 85 0.72 2.63 13.60
CA HIS A 85 -0.52 2.01 13.13
C HIS A 85 -0.61 0.51 13.39
N SER A 86 0.50 -0.15 13.72
CA SER A 86 0.57 -1.59 14.00
C SER A 86 1.53 -1.88 15.14
N PRO A 87 1.19 -1.51 16.39
CA PRO A 87 2.07 -1.71 17.55
C PRO A 87 2.43 -3.18 17.78
N ASN A 88 1.59 -4.12 17.34
CA ASN A 88 1.81 -5.57 17.45
C ASN A 88 2.31 -6.21 16.15
N LEU A 89 3.03 -5.46 15.31
CA LEU A 89 3.44 -5.88 13.96
C LEU A 89 4.04 -7.29 13.92
N TYR A 90 5.02 -7.60 14.77
CA TYR A 90 5.71 -8.89 14.72
C TYR A 90 4.77 -10.07 15.00
N ASN A 91 3.83 -9.90 15.93
CA ASN A 91 2.84 -10.94 16.20
C ASN A 91 1.95 -11.18 14.98
N LYS A 92 1.51 -10.11 14.30
CA LYS A 92 0.73 -10.24 13.05
C LYS A 92 1.51 -10.96 11.96
N LEU A 93 2.78 -10.58 11.74
CA LEU A 93 3.62 -11.17 10.70
C LEU A 93 3.92 -12.66 10.95
N ASN A 94 4.05 -13.07 12.21
CA ASN A 94 4.26 -14.47 12.56
C ASN A 94 2.99 -15.33 12.39
N ASN A 95 1.81 -14.71 12.44
CA ASN A 95 0.51 -15.40 12.42
C ASN A 95 -0.32 -15.08 11.16
N LEU A 96 0.31 -14.67 10.06
CA LEU A 96 -0.41 -14.34 8.83
C LEU A 96 -1.22 -15.53 8.32
N ASN A 97 -2.47 -15.26 7.97
CA ASN A 97 -3.31 -16.20 7.24
C ASN A 97 -3.04 -16.08 5.73
N TYR A 98 -2.21 -16.96 5.17
CA TYR A 98 -1.85 -16.90 3.76
C TYR A 98 -2.99 -17.28 2.79
N GLU A 99 -4.07 -17.88 3.29
CA GLU A 99 -5.28 -18.13 2.49
C GLU A 99 -6.08 -16.83 2.25
N GLU A 100 -5.90 -15.82 3.11
CA GLU A 100 -6.48 -14.51 2.89
C GLU A 100 -5.76 -13.80 1.74
N HIS A 101 -6.54 -13.38 0.76
CA HIS A 101 -6.01 -12.72 -0.43
C HIS A 101 -5.77 -11.22 -0.24
N PHE A 102 -6.24 -10.64 0.87
CA PHE A 102 -6.03 -9.27 1.33
C PHE A 102 -6.41 -9.17 2.82
N ASP A 103 -5.58 -8.52 3.64
CA ASP A 103 -5.91 -8.17 5.03
C ASP A 103 -5.14 -6.92 5.48
N TYR A 104 -5.71 -6.17 6.42
CA TYR A 104 -5.04 -5.01 7.00
C TYR A 104 -4.07 -5.43 8.09
N ILE A 105 -2.82 -4.96 7.98
CA ILE A 105 -1.85 -5.06 9.07
C ILE A 105 -2.12 -3.98 10.12
N SER A 106 -2.69 -2.84 9.73
CA SER A 106 -3.12 -1.77 10.64
C SER A 106 -4.06 -2.28 11.74
N ASP A 107 -3.88 -1.79 12.97
CA ASP A 107 -4.81 -1.96 14.09
C ASP A 107 -5.80 -0.79 14.19
N ARG A 108 -5.57 0.29 13.44
CA ARG A 108 -6.37 1.51 13.50
C ARG A 108 -7.30 1.60 12.31
N PHE A 109 -8.56 1.23 12.54
CA PHE A 109 -9.61 1.31 11.53
C PHE A 109 -10.40 2.61 11.63
N LEU A 110 -10.65 3.22 10.49
CA LEU A 110 -11.43 4.45 10.36
C LEU A 110 -12.50 4.27 9.28
N THR A 111 -13.61 5.00 9.40
CA THR A 111 -14.64 5.04 8.36
C THR A 111 -14.37 6.21 7.42
N THR A 112 -14.72 6.09 6.15
CA THR A 112 -14.72 7.22 5.22
C THR A 112 -15.92 7.11 4.28
N ASP A 113 -16.13 8.15 3.48
CA ASP A 113 -17.15 8.21 2.45
C ASP A 113 -16.51 8.59 1.12
N ALA A 114 -16.94 7.94 0.04
CA ALA A 114 -16.50 8.23 -1.31
C ALA A 114 -16.90 9.64 -1.81
N ILE A 115 -17.81 10.34 -1.14
CA ILE A 115 -18.26 11.68 -1.49
C ILE A 115 -17.78 12.73 -0.48
N ASP A 116 -18.00 12.52 0.81
CA ASP A 116 -17.69 13.51 1.86
C ASP A 116 -17.07 12.86 3.10
N CYS A 117 -15.76 13.05 3.32
CA CYS A 117 -15.02 12.34 4.36
C CYS A 117 -15.29 12.99 5.75
N PRO A 118 -16.02 12.31 6.66
CA PRO A 118 -16.47 12.93 7.91
C PRO A 118 -15.33 13.26 8.90
N HIS A 119 -14.16 12.63 8.74
CA HIS A 119 -13.00 12.85 9.62
C HIS A 119 -11.94 13.80 9.05
N HIS A 120 -12.09 14.24 7.78
CA HIS A 120 -11.22 15.23 7.14
C HIS A 120 -12.04 15.96 6.08
N SER A 121 -12.68 17.05 6.49
CA SER A 121 -13.32 17.99 5.58
C SER A 121 -12.31 18.44 4.52
N ASN A 122 -12.75 18.49 3.25
CA ASN A 122 -12.00 18.90 2.06
C ASN A 122 -11.09 17.88 1.35
N LEU A 123 -11.06 16.60 1.77
CA LEU A 123 -10.41 15.58 0.91
C LEU A 123 -11.24 15.40 -0.38
N PRO A 124 -10.63 15.44 -1.58
CA PRO A 124 -11.35 15.36 -2.85
C PRO A 124 -11.78 13.92 -3.19
N MET A 125 -12.38 13.20 -2.23
CA MET A 125 -12.69 11.77 -2.31
C MET A 125 -13.39 11.37 -3.60
N ARG A 126 -14.47 12.08 -3.97
CA ARG A 126 -15.24 11.78 -5.20
C ARG A 126 -14.40 11.93 -6.46
N ILE A 127 -13.62 13.00 -6.53
CA ILE A 127 -12.76 13.30 -7.67
C ILE A 127 -11.70 12.21 -7.82
N VAL A 128 -11.02 11.86 -6.72
CA VAL A 128 -9.97 10.84 -6.75
C VAL A 128 -10.55 9.45 -7.01
N TYR A 129 -11.70 9.11 -6.44
CA TYR A 129 -12.41 7.87 -6.73
C TYR A 129 -12.72 7.75 -8.22
N ASN A 130 -13.26 8.81 -8.83
CA ASN A 130 -13.58 8.84 -10.26
C ASN A 130 -12.32 8.70 -11.12
N LYS A 131 -11.20 9.36 -10.76
CA LYS A 131 -9.91 9.23 -11.45
C LYS A 131 -9.35 7.80 -11.35
N VAL A 132 -9.32 7.22 -10.16
CA VAL A 132 -8.77 5.88 -9.90
C VAL A 132 -9.58 4.80 -10.61
N PHE A 133 -10.90 4.84 -10.49
CA PHE A 133 -11.79 3.80 -11.01
C PHE A 133 -12.38 4.12 -12.39
N GLN A 134 -11.97 5.23 -13.02
CA GLN A 134 -12.44 5.70 -14.32
C GLN A 134 -13.97 5.64 -14.44
N CYS A 135 -14.65 6.21 -13.45
CA CYS A 135 -16.10 6.13 -13.34
C CYS A 135 -16.71 7.49 -12.98
N ASN A 136 -18.04 7.56 -13.02
CA ASN A 136 -18.80 8.70 -12.50
C ASN A 136 -19.63 8.25 -11.29
N LEU A 137 -19.04 8.35 -10.11
CA LEU A 137 -19.72 7.99 -8.87
C LEU A 137 -20.93 8.91 -8.64
N LYS A 138 -22.13 8.31 -8.63
CA LYS A 138 -23.42 9.00 -8.44
C LYS A 138 -23.84 9.05 -6.98
N GLU A 139 -23.58 7.99 -6.22
CA GLU A 139 -24.05 7.81 -4.86
C GLU A 139 -22.89 7.68 -3.87
N SER A 140 -23.11 8.16 -2.65
CA SER A 140 -22.15 8.01 -1.56
C SER A 140 -21.93 6.53 -1.26
N LYS A 141 -20.67 6.20 -0.94
CA LYS A 141 -20.30 4.85 -0.53
C LYS A 141 -19.41 4.98 0.70
N LYS A 142 -19.94 4.56 1.84
CA LYS A 142 -19.15 4.42 3.06
C LYS A 142 -18.33 3.15 3.02
N PHE A 143 -17.12 3.22 3.55
CA PHE A 143 -16.27 2.04 3.76
C PHE A 143 -15.27 2.28 4.88
N VAL A 144 -14.79 1.17 5.43
CA VAL A 144 -13.75 1.14 6.46
C VAL A 144 -12.40 0.94 5.79
N PHE A 145 -11.35 1.54 6.36
CA PHE A 145 -9.97 1.32 5.96
C PHE A 145 -9.05 1.27 7.19
N GLY A 146 -7.94 0.53 7.07
CA GLY A 146 -6.83 0.58 8.02
C GLY A 146 -5.93 1.78 7.72
N ALA A 147 -5.70 2.63 8.73
CA ALA A 147 -4.83 3.80 8.63
C ALA A 147 -3.35 3.40 8.48
N GLY A 148 -2.55 4.24 7.83
CA GLY A 148 -1.12 4.04 7.60
C GLY A 148 -0.80 3.27 6.32
N ALA A 149 -1.80 2.89 5.52
CA ALA A 149 -1.62 2.07 4.32
C ALA A 149 -0.87 0.74 4.57
N GLN A 150 -1.08 0.13 5.74
CA GLN A 150 -0.41 -1.10 6.15
C GLN A 150 -1.32 -2.31 5.94
N PHE A 151 -0.98 -3.16 4.97
CA PHE A 151 -1.81 -4.30 4.56
C PHE A 151 -0.98 -5.38 3.85
N MET A 152 -1.51 -6.59 3.81
CA MET A 152 -1.05 -7.66 2.95
C MET A 152 -2.00 -7.86 1.78
N VAL A 153 -1.48 -8.28 0.64
CA VAL A 153 -2.29 -8.60 -0.54
C VAL A 153 -1.60 -9.69 -1.37
N SER A 154 -2.41 -10.61 -1.89
CA SER A 154 -1.91 -11.66 -2.78
C SER A 154 -1.70 -11.16 -4.21
N ARG A 155 -0.74 -11.76 -4.91
CA ARG A 155 -0.58 -11.57 -6.36
C ARG A 155 -1.87 -11.82 -7.13
N LYS A 156 -2.63 -12.85 -6.76
CA LYS A 156 -3.94 -13.16 -7.38
C LYS A 156 -4.89 -11.96 -7.27
N ARG A 157 -4.94 -11.33 -6.10
CA ARG A 157 -5.79 -10.16 -5.83
C ARG A 157 -5.31 -8.92 -6.59
N ILE A 158 -4.00 -8.67 -6.62
CA ILE A 158 -3.41 -7.58 -7.43
C ILE A 158 -3.78 -7.78 -8.92
N ARG A 159 -3.65 -9.00 -9.45
CA ARG A 159 -3.93 -9.31 -10.86
C ARG A 159 -5.41 -9.28 -11.26
N MET A 160 -6.32 -9.02 -10.32
CA MET A 160 -7.71 -8.72 -10.68
C MET A 160 -7.87 -7.35 -11.34
N ARG A 161 -6.84 -6.50 -11.31
CA ARG A 161 -6.75 -5.23 -12.02
C ARG A 161 -5.61 -5.27 -13.02
N SER A 162 -5.76 -4.60 -14.16
CA SER A 162 -4.71 -4.50 -15.16
C SER A 162 -3.50 -3.70 -14.65
N LEU A 163 -2.35 -3.89 -15.30
CA LEU A 163 -1.18 -3.02 -15.07
C LEU A 163 -1.53 -1.54 -15.29
N ASP A 164 -2.31 -1.22 -16.32
CA ASP A 164 -2.69 0.18 -16.63
C ASP A 164 -3.54 0.82 -15.52
N PHE A 165 -4.36 0.03 -14.82
CA PHE A 165 -5.08 0.52 -13.64
C PHE A 165 -4.11 1.02 -12.56
N TYR A 166 -3.01 0.30 -12.33
CA TYR A 166 -1.99 0.70 -11.35
C TYR A 166 -1.13 1.86 -11.84
N LYS A 167 -0.77 1.89 -13.13
CA LYS A 167 -0.07 3.03 -13.75
C LYS A 167 -0.85 4.34 -13.59
N ASN A 168 -2.17 4.30 -13.82
CA ASN A 168 -3.04 5.45 -13.59
C ASN A 168 -2.96 5.96 -12.13
N ILE A 169 -2.84 5.07 -11.14
CA ILE A 169 -2.70 5.48 -9.73
C ILE A 169 -1.32 6.12 -9.48
N VAL A 170 -0.25 5.57 -10.07
CA VAL A 170 1.09 6.15 -9.99
C VAL A 170 1.08 7.56 -10.58
N GLU A 171 0.52 7.75 -11.78
CA GLU A 171 0.39 9.06 -12.45
C GLU A 171 -0.38 10.09 -11.60
N ILE A 172 -1.44 9.68 -10.90
CA ILE A 172 -2.20 10.56 -9.98
C ILE A 172 -1.32 11.06 -8.82
N LEU A 173 -0.30 10.31 -8.42
CA LEU A 173 0.53 10.60 -7.24
C LEU A 173 1.89 11.24 -7.59
N ASP A 174 2.39 11.02 -8.80
CA ASP A 174 3.77 11.31 -9.21
C ASP A 174 3.99 12.75 -9.69
N TYR A 175 3.53 13.74 -8.90
CA TYR A 175 3.71 15.15 -9.24
C TYR A 175 4.14 16.05 -8.06
N HIS A 176 4.04 15.55 -6.83
CA HIS A 176 4.39 16.31 -5.64
C HIS A 176 4.84 15.36 -4.52
N VAL A 177 5.60 15.86 -3.54
CA VAL A 177 6.01 15.07 -2.36
C VAL A 177 4.80 14.57 -1.57
N LYS A 178 3.78 15.42 -1.47
CA LYS A 178 2.56 15.19 -0.69
C LYS A 178 1.31 15.59 -1.50
N PRO A 179 0.95 14.84 -2.56
CA PRO A 179 -0.27 15.13 -3.31
C PRO A 179 -1.49 14.85 -2.43
N VAL A 180 -2.56 15.62 -2.60
CA VAL A 180 -3.76 15.47 -1.77
C VAL A 180 -4.43 14.10 -2.00
N GLU A 181 -4.26 13.56 -3.21
CA GLU A 181 -4.74 12.26 -3.63
C GLU A 181 -4.15 11.11 -2.81
N GLY A 182 -2.94 11.28 -2.25
CA GLY A 182 -2.32 10.26 -1.40
C GLY A 182 -3.18 9.88 -0.19
N TRP A 183 -3.78 10.86 0.49
CA TRP A 183 -4.68 10.60 1.62
C TRP A 183 -6.01 9.98 1.19
N ALA A 184 -6.51 10.33 0.01
CA ALA A 184 -7.73 9.76 -0.54
C ALA A 184 -7.52 8.30 -0.98
N ILE A 185 -6.39 8.01 -1.64
CA ILE A 185 -6.04 6.66 -2.10
C ILE A 185 -5.78 5.72 -0.93
N GLU A 186 -5.10 6.16 0.13
CA GLU A 186 -4.93 5.38 1.37
C GLU A 186 -6.27 4.83 1.87
N ARG A 187 -7.29 5.69 1.92
CA ARG A 187 -8.65 5.32 2.32
C ARG A 187 -9.26 4.26 1.41
N MET A 188 -8.93 4.31 0.12
CA MET A 188 -9.49 3.45 -0.91
C MET A 188 -8.75 2.12 -1.10
N ILE A 189 -7.67 1.83 -0.36
CA ILE A 189 -6.88 0.59 -0.51
C ILE A 189 -7.77 -0.66 -0.51
N GLY A 190 -8.67 -0.78 0.47
CA GLY A 190 -9.58 -1.91 0.55
C GLY A 190 -10.50 -2.00 -0.68
N ARG A 191 -10.93 -0.87 -1.24
CA ARG A 191 -11.77 -0.83 -2.46
C ARG A 191 -10.99 -1.19 -3.71
N ILE A 192 -9.74 -0.75 -3.81
CA ILE A 192 -8.84 -1.05 -4.93
C ILE A 192 -8.67 -2.57 -5.07
N PHE A 193 -8.46 -3.27 -3.96
CA PHE A 193 -8.19 -4.70 -3.98
C PHE A 193 -9.45 -5.57 -3.83
N LEU A 194 -10.41 -5.21 -2.98
CA LEU A 194 -11.58 -6.08 -2.70
C LEU A 194 -12.76 -5.88 -3.64
N GLN A 195 -12.88 -4.74 -4.32
CA GLN A 195 -14.04 -4.49 -5.18
C GLN A 195 -13.79 -4.98 -6.61
N HIS A 196 -14.55 -5.98 -7.05
CA HIS A 196 -14.71 -6.27 -8.48
C HIS A 196 -15.35 -5.06 -9.16
N ILE A 197 -14.67 -4.47 -10.15
CA ILE A 197 -15.40 -3.78 -11.20
C ILE A 197 -15.76 -4.87 -12.20
N ALA A 198 -17.00 -5.35 -12.13
CA ALA A 198 -17.64 -5.87 -13.32
C ALA A 198 -17.80 -4.66 -14.26
N ILE A 199 -16.89 -4.54 -15.23
CA ILE A 199 -17.10 -3.64 -16.35
C ILE A 199 -18.18 -4.35 -17.17
N TYR A 200 -19.44 -3.93 -17.01
CA TYR A 200 -20.45 -4.30 -17.98
C TYR A 200 -20.05 -3.64 -19.31
N THR A 201 -19.81 -4.49 -20.30
CA THR A 201 -19.67 -4.16 -21.73
C THR A 201 -20.85 -3.37 -22.24
#